data_AF-A0A4Z0ELN6-F1
#
_entry.id   AF-A0A4Z0ELN6-F1
#
_cell.length_a   1.000
_cell.length_b   1.000
_cell.length_c   1.000
_cell.angle_alpha   90.00
_cell.angle_beta   90.00
_cell.angle_gamma   90.00
#
_symmetry.space_group_name_H-M   'P 1'
#
loop_
_entity.id
_entity.type
_entity.pdbx_description
1 polymer ?
#
loop_
_entity_poly.entity_id
_entity_poly.type
_entity_poly.pdbx_seq_one_letter_code
_entity_poly.pdbx_strand_id
1 'polypeptide(L)'
;MSGGLQAPALPFVAGQLPAFQFTKTDPTGTTQPNPGAERMNAAVASLGKTVAHYAYVSAAGPTDRGDHLHFDARSARLLGRRYAQAIQQLQRPARRTRP
;
A
#
# COMPACT_ATOMS: atom_id res chain seq x y z
N MET A 1 28.77 3.11 -4.86
CA MET A 1 27.50 2.47 -4.46
C MET A 1 26.95 3.30 -3.29
N SER A 2 26.06 4.26 -3.55
CA SER A 2 25.73 5.31 -2.59
C SER A 2 24.71 4.86 -1.53
N GLY A 3 25.16 4.86 -0.26
CA GLY A 3 24.48 5.20 1.00
C GLY A 3 22.98 4.90 1.19
N GLY A 4 22.67 3.78 1.84
CA GLY A 4 21.38 3.49 2.45
C GLY A 4 21.54 2.81 3.82
N LEU A 5 20.43 2.51 4.50
CA LEU A 5 20.43 1.70 5.73
C LEU A 5 21.08 0.33 5.40
N GLN A 6 22.14 -0.07 6.11
CA GLN A 6 22.87 -1.33 5.88
C GLN A 6 22.08 -2.55 6.38
N ALA A 7 20.82 -2.69 5.94
CA ALA A 7 19.86 -3.67 6.40
C ALA A 7 19.17 -4.36 5.21
N PRO A 8 19.86 -5.31 4.52
CA PRO A 8 19.36 -5.94 3.30
C PRO A 8 18.10 -6.79 3.50
N ALA A 9 17.80 -7.20 4.74
CA ALA A 9 16.62 -7.97 5.12
C ALA A 9 15.51 -7.11 5.77
N LEU A 10 15.62 -5.78 5.71
CA LEU A 10 14.63 -4.89 6.31
C LEU A 10 13.26 -5.09 5.62
N PRO A 11 12.19 -5.43 6.36
CA PRO A 11 10.86 -5.54 5.78
C PRO A 11 10.39 -4.23 5.16
N PHE A 12 9.78 -4.32 3.98
CA PHE A 12 9.17 -3.18 3.29
C PHE A 12 7.71 -3.46 2.98
N VAL A 13 6.83 -2.52 3.31
CA VAL A 13 5.39 -2.65 3.05
C VAL A 13 4.89 -1.40 2.36
N ALA A 14 4.19 -1.58 1.24
CA ALA A 14 3.54 -0.48 0.53
C ALA A 14 2.05 -0.77 0.32
N GLY A 15 1.26 0.29 0.23
CA GLY A 15 -0.18 0.24 0.19
C GLY A 15 -0.74 0.59 -1.18
N GLN A 16 -1.89 0.01 -1.48
CA GLN A 16 -2.73 0.34 -2.62
C GLN A 16 -3.29 1.77 -2.48
N LEU A 17 -3.32 2.52 -3.58
CA LEU A 17 -4.16 3.71 -3.72
C LEU A 17 -5.64 3.33 -3.70
N PRO A 18 -6.47 4.01 -2.89
CA PRO A 18 -7.85 3.64 -2.65
C PRO A 18 -8.78 3.94 -3.84
N ALA A 19 -9.97 3.34 -3.83
CA ALA A 19 -10.93 3.45 -4.94
C ALA A 19 -11.34 4.90 -5.26
N PHE A 20 -11.41 5.78 -4.26
CA PHE A 20 -11.71 7.20 -4.44
C PHE A 20 -10.60 7.98 -5.18
N GLN A 21 -9.49 7.34 -5.55
CA GLN A 21 -8.47 7.89 -6.44
C GLN A 21 -8.62 7.44 -7.90
N PHE A 22 -9.53 6.53 -8.23
CA PHE A 22 -9.70 6.03 -9.60
C PHE A 22 -10.44 7.02 -10.50
N THR A 23 -11.03 8.05 -9.90
CA THR A 23 -11.50 9.24 -10.57
C THR A 23 -10.83 10.47 -9.96
N LYS A 24 -10.83 11.58 -10.70
CA LYS A 24 -10.43 12.89 -10.21
C LYS A 24 -11.52 13.89 -10.54
N THR A 25 -11.82 14.74 -9.58
CA THR A 25 -12.71 15.88 -9.75
C THR A 25 -11.85 17.13 -9.85
N ASP A 26 -12.02 17.90 -10.93
CA ASP A 26 -11.32 19.16 -11.10
C ASP A 26 -12.00 20.31 -10.31
N PRO A 27 -11.40 21.51 -10.24
CA PRO A 27 -12.00 22.64 -9.53
C PRO A 27 -13.37 23.10 -10.08
N THR A 28 -13.77 22.66 -11.27
CA THR A 28 -15.07 22.95 -11.88
C THR A 28 -16.14 21.92 -11.52
N GLY A 29 -15.77 20.86 -10.79
CA GLY A 29 -16.67 19.76 -10.43
C GLY A 29 -16.72 18.64 -11.48
N THR A 30 -15.94 18.73 -12.55
CA THR A 30 -15.93 17.71 -13.61
C THR A 30 -15.16 16.49 -13.13
N THR A 31 -15.80 15.32 -13.16
CA THR A 31 -15.21 14.05 -12.73
C THR A 31 -14.77 13.22 -13.94
N GLN A 32 -13.53 12.75 -13.90
CA GLN A 32 -12.91 11.98 -14.98
C GLN A 32 -12.08 10.81 -14.47
N PRO A 33 -11.93 9.73 -15.26
CA PRO A 33 -11.07 8.61 -14.88
C PRO A 33 -9.63 9.03 -14.60
N ASN A 34 -9.01 8.38 -13.62
CA ASN A 34 -7.61 8.54 -13.26
C ASN A 34 -6.84 7.23 -13.53
N PRO A 35 -6.45 6.95 -14.79
CA PRO A 35 -5.68 5.76 -15.13
C PRO A 35 -4.28 5.74 -14.49
N GLY A 36 -3.83 6.86 -13.92
CA GLY A 36 -2.60 6.90 -13.12
C GLY A 36 -2.71 6.08 -11.84
N ALA A 37 -3.86 6.06 -11.17
CA ALA A 37 -4.02 5.33 -9.92
C ALA A 37 -3.94 3.80 -10.13
N GLU A 38 -4.55 3.30 -11.19
CA GLU A 38 -4.47 1.88 -11.57
C GLU A 38 -3.05 1.47 -11.95
N ARG A 39 -2.36 2.28 -12.78
CA ARG A 39 -0.96 2.05 -13.14
C ARG A 39 -0.04 2.02 -11.92
N MET A 40 -0.23 2.95 -10.98
CA MET A 40 0.52 2.98 -9.73
C MET A 40 0.25 1.74 -8.87
N ASN A 41 -1.00 1.34 -8.72
CA ASN A 41 -1.35 0.12 -7.98
C ASN A 41 -0.71 -1.13 -8.60
N ALA A 42 -0.75 -1.26 -9.93
CA ALA A 42 -0.12 -2.38 -10.63
C ALA A 42 1.41 -2.38 -10.43
N ALA A 43 2.06 -1.23 -10.55
CA ALA A 43 3.49 -1.08 -10.33
C ALA A 43 3.89 -1.46 -8.89
N VAL A 44 3.22 -0.88 -7.89
CA VAL A 44 3.50 -1.14 -6.47
C VAL A 44 3.27 -2.62 -6.14
N ALA A 45 2.15 -3.21 -6.57
CA ALA A 45 1.90 -4.64 -6.36
C ALA A 45 2.98 -5.53 -7.00
N SER A 46 3.49 -5.15 -8.18
CA SER A 46 4.52 -5.92 -8.89
C SER A 46 5.89 -5.93 -8.20
N LEU A 47 6.17 -4.99 -7.29
CA LEU A 47 7.45 -4.93 -6.58
C LEU A 47 7.75 -6.20 -5.79
N GLY A 48 6.73 -6.95 -5.35
CA GLY A 48 6.93 -8.24 -4.69
C GLY A 48 7.64 -9.30 -5.54
N LYS A 49 7.77 -9.08 -6.86
CA LYS A 49 8.53 -9.95 -7.76
C LYS A 49 10.03 -9.67 -7.73
N THR A 50 10.46 -8.49 -7.30
CA THR A 50 11.85 -8.02 -7.41
C THR A 50 12.43 -7.49 -6.11
N VAL A 51 11.60 -7.11 -5.14
CA VAL A 51 11.99 -6.60 -3.83
C VAL A 51 11.80 -7.71 -2.79
N ALA A 52 12.90 -8.16 -2.19
CA ALA A 52 12.85 -9.14 -1.10
C ALA A 52 12.19 -8.53 0.15
N HIS A 53 11.60 -9.38 1.01
CA HIS A 53 10.94 -8.97 2.24
C HIS A 53 9.85 -7.89 2.04
N TYR A 54 9.10 -8.00 0.94
CA TYR A 54 8.05 -7.06 0.57
C TYR A 54 6.64 -7.61 0.82
N ALA A 55 5.73 -6.73 1.24
CA ALA A 55 4.29 -7.01 1.20
C ALA A 55 3.49 -5.82 0.64
N TYR A 56 2.41 -6.15 -0.05
CA TYR A 56 1.44 -5.20 -0.59
C TYR A 56 0.15 -5.20 0.23
N VAL A 57 -0.29 -4.03 0.69
CA VAL A 57 -1.50 -3.87 1.51
C VAL A 57 -2.65 -3.32 0.68
N SER A 58 -3.77 -4.05 0.66
CA SER A 58 -4.99 -3.58 -0.02
C SER A 58 -5.65 -2.41 0.70
N ALA A 59 -6.17 -1.48 -0.10
CA ALA A 59 -7.04 -0.37 0.30
C ALA A 59 -8.50 -0.62 -0.09
N ALA A 60 -8.96 -1.87 -0.08
CA ALA A 60 -10.37 -2.21 -0.23
C ALA A 60 -11.16 -1.89 1.04
N GLY A 61 -12.20 -1.05 0.92
CA GLY A 61 -13.09 -0.64 2.01
C GLY A 61 -12.85 0.74 2.64
N PRO A 62 -11.61 1.24 2.80
CA PRO A 62 -11.34 2.61 3.20
C PRO A 62 -12.09 3.67 2.39
N THR A 63 -12.55 4.69 3.10
CA THR A 63 -13.24 5.90 2.61
C THR A 63 -12.40 7.14 2.88
N ASP A 64 -12.65 8.19 2.08
CA ASP A 64 -12.06 9.50 2.29
C ASP A 64 -12.86 10.34 3.30
N ARG A 65 -12.30 11.47 3.72
CA ARG A 65 -12.91 12.39 4.70
C ARG A 65 -13.94 13.36 4.09
N GLY A 66 -14.36 13.14 2.85
CA GLY A 66 -15.23 14.03 2.08
C GLY A 66 -14.50 14.94 1.08
N ASP A 67 -13.18 14.79 0.92
CA ASP A 67 -12.37 15.58 -0.01
C ASP A 67 -11.84 14.78 -1.20
N HIS A 68 -12.26 13.51 -1.32
CA HIS A 68 -11.84 12.58 -2.38
C HIS A 68 -10.32 12.42 -2.50
N LEU A 69 -9.56 12.71 -1.43
CA LEU A 69 -8.10 12.64 -1.45
C LEU A 69 -7.53 11.97 -0.21
N HIS A 70 -8.01 12.33 0.98
CA HIS A 70 -7.44 11.87 2.24
C HIS A 70 -8.37 10.88 2.92
N PHE A 71 -7.81 9.77 3.42
CA PHE A 71 -8.55 8.85 4.26
C PHE A 71 -9.18 9.54 5.47
N ASP A 72 -10.38 9.11 5.83
CA ASP A 72 -10.91 9.43 7.15
C ASP A 72 -10.13 8.69 8.27
N ALA A 73 -10.37 9.09 9.52
CA ALA A 73 -9.66 8.51 10.67
C ALA A 73 -9.95 7.01 10.89
N ARG A 74 -11.15 6.53 10.57
CA ARG A 74 -11.52 5.11 10.71
C ARG A 74 -10.78 4.26 9.67
N SER A 75 -10.71 4.77 8.44
CA SER A 75 -10.01 4.21 7.30
C SER A 75 -8.49 4.18 7.50
N ALA A 76 -7.93 5.26 8.03
CA ALA A 76 -6.51 5.29 8.44
C ALA A 76 -6.20 4.24 9.51
N ARG A 77 -7.06 4.07 10.53
CA ARG A 77 -6.89 3.01 11.55
C ARG A 77 -6.99 1.61 10.96
N LEU A 78 -7.90 1.39 10.00
CA LEU A 78 -8.01 0.11 9.30
C LEU A 78 -6.74 -0.23 8.52
N LEU A 79 -6.22 0.73 7.75
CA LEU A 79 -4.96 0.54 7.03
C LEU A 79 -3.78 0.32 7.99
N GLY A 80 -3.69 1.09 9.08
CA GLY A 80 -2.66 0.87 10.11
C GLY A 80 -2.63 -0.56 10.65
N ARG A 81 -3.80 -1.17 10.91
CA ARG A 81 -3.89 -2.59 11.31
C ARG A 81 -3.41 -3.53 10.20
N ARG A 82 -3.76 -3.27 8.95
CA ARG A 82 -3.30 -4.09 7.80
C ARG A 82 -1.79 -4.01 7.61
N TYR A 83 -1.21 -2.82 7.73
CA TYR A 83 0.24 -2.61 7.70
C TYR A 83 0.94 -3.35 8.85
N ALA A 84 0.42 -3.24 10.07
CA ALA A 84 0.97 -3.95 11.21
C ALA A 84 0.96 -5.47 11.00
N GLN A 85 -0.15 -6.02 10.49
CA GLN A 85 -0.25 -7.44 10.16
C GLN A 85 0.77 -7.86 9.09
N ALA A 86 0.93 -7.07 8.03
CA ALA A 86 1.90 -7.36 6.96
C ALA A 86 3.35 -7.34 7.47
N ILE A 87 3.72 -6.33 8.25
CA ILE A 87 5.05 -6.25 8.87
C ILE A 87 5.30 -7.45 9.79
N GLN A 88 4.34 -7.80 10.65
CA GLN A 88 4.47 -8.95 11.54
C GLN A 88 4.64 -10.26 10.76
N GLN A 89 3.96 -10.43 9.62
CA GLN A 89 4.13 -11.60 8.76
C GLN A 89 5.53 -11.67 8.16
N LEU A 90 6.07 -10.55 7.67
CA LEU A 90 7.42 -10.48 7.10
C LEU A 90 8.53 -10.70 8.13
N GLN A 91 8.27 -10.38 9.41
CA GLN A 91 9.21 -10.55 10.51
C GLN A 91 9.15 -11.94 11.16
N ARG A 92 8.13 -12.75 10.86
CA ARG A 92 8.04 -14.10 11.43
C ARG A 92 9.19 -14.96 10.89
N PRO A 93 9.93 -15.66 11.76
CA PRO A 93 10.92 -16.64 11.32
C PRO A 93 10.24 -17.70 10.45
N ALA A 94 10.90 -18.11 9.36
CA ALA A 94 10.43 -19.24 8.57
C ALA A 94 10.25 -20.45 9.51
N ARG A 95 9.03 -21.00 9.55
CA ARG A 95 8.73 -22.19 10.36
C ARG A 95 9.63 -23.31 9.87
N ARG A 96 10.61 -23.71 10.68
CA ARG A 96 11.46 -24.88 10.40
C ARG A 96 10.54 -26.11 10.31
N THR A 97 10.31 -26.62 9.11
CA THR A 97 9.79 -27.98 8.92
C THR A 97 10.86 -28.93 9.43
N ARG A 98 10.58 -29.57 10.56
CA ARG A 98 11.43 -30.63 11.10
C ARG A 98 11.04 -31.93 10.36
N PRO A 99 12.02 -32.73 9.91
CA PRO A 99 11.77 -34.01 9.25
C PRO A 99 11.04 -35.00 10.15
#